data_AF-A0A929PKK0-F1
#
_entry.id   AF-A0A929PKK0-F1
#
_cell.length_a   1.000
_cell.length_b   1.000
_cell.length_c   1.000
_cell.angle_alpha   90.00
_cell.angle_beta   90.00
_cell.angle_gamma   90.00
#
_symmetry.space_group_name_H-M   'P 1'
#
loop_
_entity.id
_entity.type
_entity.pdbx_description
1 polymer ?
#
loop_
_entity_poly.entity_id
_entity_poly.type
_entity_poly.pdbx_seq_one_letter_code
_entity_poly.pdbx_strand_id
1 'polypeptide(L)'
;TLSRKIVAIKNDIRKIGEEKKQLEDILSKIANLVPGRLFLDNRSRLYCVLKAHTKKDKNGVLACRLRYSQGRKKPPKMRFFAPEKVATILNKVVNVQSTDDPHTLKRLFSNILSDEPFSPLKELPLGAEEIKRVKPFKDRIILLEQERDQLICNRCEHFLTCHGRHNKSFRSVLKDFSHLWDAANAAREKLRADFIRHLNFLRAEGYVKDNGALTDDGRWA
;
A
#
# COMPACT_ATOMS: atom_id res chain seq x y z
N THR A 1 2.11 -5.28 -20.48
CA THR A 1 1.58 -4.03 -21.07
C THR A 1 1.39 -3.01 -19.97
N LEU A 2 1.54 -1.72 -20.28
CA LEU A 2 1.52 -0.62 -19.31
C LEU A 2 0.21 -0.56 -18.50
N SER A 3 -0.93 -0.88 -19.13
CA SER A 3 -2.23 -1.09 -18.47
C SER A 3 -2.20 -2.13 -17.35
N ARG A 4 -1.62 -3.31 -17.60
CA ARG A 4 -1.50 -4.37 -16.58
C ARG A 4 -0.62 -3.92 -15.42
N LYS A 5 0.43 -3.13 -15.70
CA LYS A 5 1.32 -2.57 -14.66
C LYS A 5 0.57 -1.58 -13.75
N ILE A 6 -0.21 -0.66 -14.33
CA ILE A 6 -1.03 0.29 -13.54
C ILE A 6 -2.04 -0.46 -12.67
N VAL A 7 -2.72 -1.46 -13.22
CA VAL A 7 -3.69 -2.27 -12.46
C VAL A 7 -3.01 -3.06 -11.34
N ALA A 8 -1.85 -3.66 -11.61
CA ALA A 8 -1.07 -4.37 -10.60
C ALA A 8 -0.67 -3.44 -9.45
N ILE A 9 -0.10 -2.26 -9.75
CA ILE A 9 0.28 -1.28 -8.73
C ILE A 9 -0.92 -0.85 -7.87
N LYS A 10 -2.09 -0.60 -8.49
CA LYS A 10 -3.31 -0.25 -7.74
C LYS A 10 -3.77 -1.37 -6.81
N ASN A 11 -3.71 -2.62 -7.28
CA ASN A 11 -4.07 -3.78 -6.46
C ASN A 11 -3.09 -3.98 -5.30
N ASP A 12 -1.79 -3.77 -5.54
CA ASP A 12 -0.76 -3.87 -4.51
C ASP A 12 -0.93 -2.79 -3.45
N ILE A 13 -1.17 -1.53 -3.84
CA ILE A 13 -1.47 -0.44 -2.90
C ILE A 13 -2.68 -0.78 -2.04
N ARG A 14 -3.76 -1.30 -2.65
CA ARG A 14 -4.96 -1.70 -1.92
C ARG A 14 -4.66 -2.81 -0.91
N LYS A 15 -3.96 -3.86 -1.35
CA LYS A 15 -3.61 -5.00 -0.51
C LYS A 15 -2.73 -4.58 0.68
N ILE A 16 -1.69 -3.81 0.42
CA ILE A 16 -0.78 -3.29 1.46
C ILE A 16 -1.53 -2.34 2.39
N GLY A 17 -2.47 -1.54 1.88
CA GLY A 17 -3.34 -0.68 2.68
C GLY A 17 -4.25 -1.47 3.63
N GLU A 18 -4.83 -2.59 3.18
CA GLU A 18 -5.63 -3.48 4.01
C GLU A 18 -4.79 -4.15 5.10
N GLU A 19 -3.62 -4.68 4.75
CA GLU A 19 -2.67 -5.28 5.71
C GLU A 19 -2.20 -4.26 6.75
N LYS A 20 -1.84 -3.05 6.30
CA LYS A 20 -1.47 -1.93 7.17
C LYS A 20 -2.59 -1.60 8.15
N LYS A 21 -3.83 -1.48 7.68
CA LYS A 21 -4.99 -1.14 8.52
C LYS A 21 -5.25 -2.21 9.58
N GLN A 22 -5.14 -3.49 9.21
CA GLN A 22 -5.28 -4.60 10.15
C GLN A 22 -4.17 -4.55 11.23
N LEU A 23 -2.93 -4.29 10.81
CA LEU A 23 -1.81 -4.16 11.74
C LEU A 23 -1.97 -2.94 12.66
N GLU A 24 -2.38 -1.78 12.13
CA GLU A 24 -2.64 -0.56 12.90
C GLU A 24 -3.74 -0.78 13.96
N ASP A 25 -4.84 -1.49 13.63
CA ASP A 25 -5.89 -1.82 14.62
C ASP A 25 -5.36 -2.71 15.76
N ILE A 26 -4.58 -3.74 15.42
CA ILE A 26 -4.00 -4.65 16.42
C ILE A 26 -3.01 -3.90 17.31
N LEU A 27 -2.09 -3.14 16.73
CA LEU A 27 -1.04 -2.44 17.46
C LEU A 27 -1.60 -1.29 18.31
N SER A 28 -2.59 -0.55 17.81
CA SER A 28 -3.25 0.52 18.58
C SER A 28 -3.97 -0.05 19.81
N LYS A 29 -4.63 -1.20 19.69
CA LYS A 29 -5.20 -1.91 20.85
C LYS A 29 -4.11 -2.33 21.84
N ILE A 30 -3.02 -2.93 21.38
CA ILE A 30 -1.90 -3.34 22.26
C ILE A 30 -1.33 -2.13 23.03
N ALA A 31 -1.04 -1.04 22.33
CA ALA A 31 -0.47 0.17 22.93
C ALA A 31 -1.38 0.80 24.00
N ASN A 32 -2.70 0.65 23.87
CA ASN A 32 -3.67 1.27 24.77
C ASN A 32 -4.19 0.31 25.87
N LEU A 33 -3.92 -0.99 25.77
CA LEU A 33 -4.22 -2.00 26.80
C LEU A 33 -3.15 -2.00 27.90
N VAL A 34 -3.04 -0.87 28.59
CA VAL A 34 -2.12 -0.68 29.73
C VAL A 34 -2.70 -1.27 31.02
N PRO A 35 -1.88 -1.66 32.02
CA PRO A 35 -2.34 -2.05 33.35
C PRO A 35 -3.37 -1.06 33.91
N GLY A 36 -4.46 -1.56 34.47
CA GLY A 36 -5.55 -0.75 35.00
C GLY A 36 -6.60 -0.30 33.97
N ARG A 37 -6.32 -0.37 32.68
CA ARG A 37 -7.26 0.03 31.62
C ARG A 37 -8.50 -0.85 31.62
N LEU A 38 -9.68 -0.25 31.53
CA LEU A 38 -10.93 -0.98 31.34
C LEU A 38 -11.22 -1.21 29.85
N PHE A 39 -11.81 -2.36 29.52
CA PHE A 39 -12.26 -2.68 28.16
C PHE A 39 -13.47 -3.63 28.17
N LEU A 40 -14.16 -3.67 27.03
CA LEU A 40 -15.25 -4.59 26.73
C LEU A 40 -14.76 -5.70 25.79
N ASP A 41 -15.12 -6.95 26.09
CA ASP A 41 -14.98 -8.04 25.12
C ASP A 41 -16.08 -7.98 24.04
N ASN A 42 -15.97 -8.85 23.03
CA ASN A 42 -16.95 -8.95 21.94
C ASN A 42 -18.37 -9.38 22.40
N ARG A 43 -18.56 -9.67 23.69
CA ARG A 43 -19.87 -9.97 24.32
C ARG A 43 -20.29 -8.86 25.29
N SER A 44 -19.71 -7.67 25.16
CA SER A 44 -19.94 -6.49 26.00
C SER A 44 -19.73 -6.75 27.50
N ARG A 45 -18.82 -7.67 27.85
CA ARG A 45 -18.44 -7.93 29.24
C ARG A 45 -17.25 -7.06 29.63
N LEU A 46 -17.33 -6.46 30.80
CA LEU A 46 -16.34 -5.52 31.32
C LEU A 46 -15.16 -6.23 32.00
N TYR A 47 -13.94 -5.87 31.58
CA TYR A 47 -12.68 -6.36 32.12
C TYR A 47 -11.72 -5.20 32.44
N CYS A 48 -10.79 -5.45 33.36
CA CYS A 48 -9.64 -4.61 33.66
C CYS A 48 -8.36 -5.35 33.29
N VAL A 49 -7.46 -4.67 32.59
CA VAL A 49 -6.11 -5.15 32.33
C VAL A 49 -5.31 -5.19 33.64
N LEU A 50 -4.58 -6.27 33.89
CA LEU A 50 -3.66 -6.39 35.02
C LEU A 50 -2.21 -6.21 34.58
N LYS A 51 -1.82 -6.89 33.50
CA LYS A 51 -0.49 -6.79 32.90
C LYS A 51 -0.47 -7.24 31.45
N ALA A 52 0.50 -6.72 30.70
CA ALA A 52 0.86 -7.25 29.40
C ALA A 52 1.35 -8.70 29.53
N HIS A 53 0.99 -9.54 28.57
CA HIS A 53 1.39 -10.94 28.55
C HIS A 53 1.43 -11.46 27.12
N THR A 54 2.36 -12.37 26.85
CA THR A 54 2.49 -13.02 25.54
C THR A 54 2.21 -14.50 25.71
N LYS A 55 1.33 -15.06 24.86
CA LYS A 55 0.97 -16.48 24.89
C LYS A 55 1.02 -17.06 23.49
N LYS A 56 1.87 -18.07 23.27
CA LYS A 56 2.08 -18.73 21.97
C LYS A 56 2.32 -17.70 20.85
N ASP A 57 3.31 -16.82 21.04
CA ASP A 57 3.66 -15.69 20.16
C ASP A 57 2.58 -14.63 19.90
N LYS A 58 1.43 -14.70 20.58
CA LYS A 58 0.42 -13.65 20.52
C LYS A 58 0.59 -12.68 21.68
N ASN A 59 0.88 -11.43 21.35
CA ASN A 59 0.85 -10.33 22.30
C ASN A 59 -0.58 -10.06 22.72
N GLY A 60 -0.77 -9.76 23.99
CA GLY A 60 -2.07 -9.47 24.56
C GLY A 60 -1.95 -9.08 26.02
N VAL A 61 -3.02 -9.30 26.77
CA VAL A 61 -3.09 -8.92 28.18
C VAL A 61 -3.72 -9.99 29.04
N LEU A 62 -3.29 -10.06 30.29
CA LEU A 62 -4.04 -10.75 31.34
C LEU A 62 -5.01 -9.77 31.95
N ALA A 63 -6.30 -10.14 31.92
CA ALA A 63 -7.37 -9.29 32.41
C ALA A 63 -8.30 -10.04 33.35
N CYS A 64 -8.97 -9.27 34.19
CA CYS A 64 -9.89 -9.72 35.22
C CYS A 64 -11.29 -9.15 34.97
N ARG A 65 -12.33 -9.94 35.21
CA ARG A 65 -13.72 -9.51 34.98
C ARG A 65 -14.20 -8.66 36.15
N LEU A 66 -14.74 -7.46 35.87
CA LEU A 66 -15.25 -6.55 36.90
C LEU A 66 -16.53 -7.08 37.54
N ARG A 67 -17.49 -7.50 36.71
CA ARG A 67 -18.73 -8.13 37.17
C ARG A 67 -18.48 -9.62 37.47
N TYR A 68 -17.84 -9.88 38.60
CA TYR A 68 -17.73 -11.22 39.18
C TYR A 68 -18.92 -11.46 40.13
N SER A 69 -19.49 -12.67 40.12
CA SER A 69 -20.66 -13.03 40.93
C SER A 69 -20.39 -12.70 42.41
N GLN A 70 -21.13 -11.74 42.96
CA GLN A 70 -21.13 -11.40 44.37
C GLN A 70 -21.50 -12.68 45.15
N GLY A 71 -20.54 -13.31 45.83
CA GLY A 71 -20.78 -14.52 46.62
C GLY A 71 -19.78 -15.67 46.44
N ARG A 72 -18.92 -15.65 45.41
CA ARG A 72 -17.87 -16.68 45.28
C ARG A 72 -16.63 -16.33 46.11
N LYS A 73 -16.23 -17.21 47.02
CA LYS A 73 -14.98 -17.13 47.81
C LYS A 73 -13.70 -17.24 46.95
N LYS A 74 -13.81 -17.69 45.70
CA LYS A 74 -12.65 -17.89 44.82
C LYS A 74 -12.19 -16.56 44.20
N PRO A 75 -10.87 -16.32 44.12
CA PRO A 75 -10.31 -15.12 43.49
C PRO A 75 -10.77 -15.02 42.04
N PRO A 76 -10.89 -13.79 41.51
CA PRO A 76 -11.38 -13.62 40.15
C PRO A 76 -10.35 -14.18 39.16
N LYS A 77 -10.82 -15.03 38.23
CA LYS A 77 -9.95 -15.75 37.30
C LYS A 77 -9.33 -14.78 36.29
N MET A 78 -8.00 -14.75 36.25
CA MET A 78 -7.26 -14.07 35.18
C MET A 78 -7.45 -14.81 33.87
N ARG A 79 -7.70 -14.06 32.80
CA ARG A 79 -7.85 -14.60 31.44
C ARG A 79 -6.96 -13.83 30.48
N PHE A 80 -6.37 -14.57 29.55
CA PHE A 80 -5.62 -13.97 28.45
C PHE A 80 -6.57 -13.46 27.37
N PHE A 81 -6.36 -12.21 26.95
CA PHE A 81 -7.05 -11.57 25.85
C PHE A 81 -6.04 -11.15 24.79
N ALA A 82 -6.23 -11.70 23.59
CA ALA A 82 -5.58 -11.16 22.40
C ALA A 82 -6.37 -9.92 21.93
N PRO A 83 -5.73 -8.97 21.22
CA PRO A 83 -6.35 -7.71 20.78
C PRO A 83 -7.64 -7.90 19.99
N GLU A 84 -7.77 -8.98 19.21
CA GLU A 84 -8.93 -9.27 18.38
C GLU A 84 -10.18 -9.63 19.22
N LYS A 85 -10.00 -9.97 20.49
CA LYS A 85 -11.09 -10.27 21.44
C LYS A 85 -11.54 -9.05 22.23
N VAL A 86 -10.88 -7.90 22.01
CA VAL A 86 -11.22 -6.62 22.64
C VAL A 86 -12.06 -5.82 21.65
N ALA A 87 -13.31 -5.59 22.02
CA ALA A 87 -14.26 -4.83 21.19
C ALA A 87 -14.08 -3.33 21.37
N THR A 88 -13.93 -2.88 22.62
CA THR A 88 -13.88 -1.43 22.93
C THR A 88 -12.98 -1.20 24.13
N ILE A 89 -11.99 -0.33 23.98
CA ILE A 89 -11.15 0.16 25.09
C ILE A 89 -11.84 1.39 25.68
N LEU A 90 -11.87 1.50 27.01
CA LEU A 90 -12.57 2.56 27.72
C LEU A 90 -11.60 3.63 28.20
N ASN A 91 -12.09 4.85 28.39
CA ASN A 91 -11.27 5.99 28.80
C ASN A 91 -10.71 5.86 30.24
N LYS A 92 -11.37 5.10 31.12
CA LYS A 92 -10.98 4.92 32.53
C LYS A 92 -9.76 3.99 32.68
N VAL A 93 -8.79 4.45 33.47
CA VAL A 93 -7.69 3.64 34.00
C VAL A 93 -7.82 3.58 35.51
N VAL A 94 -7.72 2.39 36.05
CA VAL A 94 -7.79 2.10 37.47
C VAL A 94 -6.38 1.88 37.99
N ASN A 95 -6.04 2.43 39.15
CA ASN A 95 -4.77 2.08 39.79
C ASN A 95 -4.86 0.65 40.33
N VAL A 96 -4.31 -0.31 39.57
CA VAL A 96 -4.25 -1.73 39.95
C VAL A 96 -2.79 -2.15 39.95
N GLN A 97 -2.34 -2.74 41.05
CA GLN A 97 -1.04 -3.37 41.14
C GLN A 97 -1.19 -4.87 40.84
N SER A 98 -0.23 -5.42 40.09
CA SER A 98 -0.30 -6.85 39.69
C SER A 98 -0.21 -7.85 40.86
N THR A 99 0.18 -7.37 42.05
CA THR A 99 0.30 -8.10 43.31
C THR A 99 -0.89 -7.90 44.26
N ASP A 100 -1.91 -7.13 43.85
CA ASP A 100 -3.06 -6.86 44.70
C ASP A 100 -3.78 -8.16 45.08
N ASP A 101 -4.12 -8.29 46.35
CA ASP A 101 -4.85 -9.44 46.85
C ASP A 101 -6.29 -9.46 46.28
N PRO A 102 -6.93 -10.65 46.23
CA PRO A 102 -8.27 -10.78 45.66
C PRO A 102 -9.36 -9.93 46.36
N HIS A 103 -9.20 -9.60 47.65
CA HIS A 103 -10.16 -8.79 48.39
C HIS A 103 -10.01 -7.30 48.03
N THR A 104 -8.77 -6.82 47.90
CA THR A 104 -8.48 -5.45 47.46
C THR A 104 -9.01 -5.20 46.05
N LEU A 105 -8.78 -6.12 45.11
CA LEU A 105 -9.34 -6.04 43.76
C LEU A 105 -10.88 -6.00 43.76
N LYS A 106 -11.52 -6.80 44.63
CA LYS A 106 -12.98 -6.83 44.75
C LYS A 106 -13.52 -5.48 45.22
N ARG A 107 -12.91 -4.88 46.25
CA ARG A 107 -13.30 -3.56 46.79
C ARG A 107 -13.09 -2.45 45.76
N LEU A 108 -11.97 -2.48 45.04
CA LEU A 108 -11.72 -1.53 43.96
C LEU A 108 -12.79 -1.64 42.87
N PHE A 109 -13.06 -2.85 42.38
CA PHE A 109 -14.07 -3.05 41.33
C PHE A 109 -15.50 -2.71 41.76
N SER A 110 -15.87 -2.93 43.02
CA SER A 110 -17.19 -2.49 43.51
C SER A 110 -17.32 -0.97 43.50
N ASN A 111 -16.28 -0.25 43.91
CA ASN A 111 -16.32 1.22 43.93
C ASN A 111 -16.39 1.79 42.51
N ILE A 112 -15.66 1.18 41.58
CA ILE A 112 -15.62 1.61 40.17
C ILE A 112 -16.97 1.37 39.47
N LEU A 113 -17.69 0.29 39.81
CA LEU A 113 -19.01 0.01 39.23
C LEU A 113 -20.10 0.96 39.73
N SER A 114 -19.87 1.65 40.84
CA SER A 114 -20.76 2.68 41.38
C SER A 114 -20.53 4.06 40.75
N ASP A 115 -19.38 4.26 40.11
CA ASP A 115 -19.05 5.47 39.33
C ASP A 115 -19.80 5.48 37.99
N GLU A 116 -20.00 6.70 37.46
CA GLU A 116 -20.63 7.04 36.16
C GLU A 116 -20.32 6.11 34.96
N PRO A 117 -21.16 6.12 33.91
CA PRO A 117 -20.98 5.23 32.75
C PRO A 117 -19.63 5.41 32.05
N PHE A 118 -18.91 4.30 31.88
CA PHE A 118 -17.64 4.28 31.15
C PHE A 118 -17.85 4.65 29.68
N SER A 119 -17.06 5.62 29.20
CA SER A 119 -17.10 6.03 27.80
C SER A 119 -15.99 5.34 26.99
N PRO A 120 -16.25 5.00 25.72
CA PRO A 120 -15.20 4.53 24.81
C PRO A 120 -14.04 5.52 24.72
N LEU A 121 -12.83 5.00 24.67
CA LEU A 121 -11.64 5.80 24.38
C LEU A 121 -11.72 6.25 22.91
N LYS A 122 -11.81 7.57 22.69
CA LYS A 122 -12.04 8.16 21.36
C LYS A 122 -10.89 7.92 20.39
N GLU A 123 -9.66 7.95 20.89
CA GLU A 123 -8.44 7.81 20.09
C GLU A 123 -7.56 6.71 20.67
N LEU A 124 -7.06 5.84 19.80
CA LEU A 124 -6.13 4.77 20.13
C LEU A 124 -4.77 5.10 19.50
N PRO A 125 -3.97 5.99 20.11
CA PRO A 125 -2.68 6.37 19.57
C PRO A 125 -1.75 5.16 19.54
N LEU A 126 -0.91 5.09 18.50
CA LEU A 126 0.19 4.13 18.42
C LEU A 126 1.36 4.63 19.27
N GLY A 127 2.07 3.70 19.93
CA GLY A 127 3.35 4.00 20.57
C GLY A 127 4.49 4.09 19.56
N ALA A 128 5.67 4.53 20.02
CA ALA A 128 6.83 4.74 19.17
C ALA A 128 7.30 3.45 18.46
N GLU A 129 7.26 2.31 19.15
CA GLU A 129 7.65 1.01 18.58
C GLU A 129 6.60 0.51 17.58
N GLU A 130 5.32 0.74 17.83
CA GLU A 130 4.24 0.40 16.91
C GLU A 130 4.32 1.23 15.63
N ILE A 131 4.64 2.53 15.74
CA ILE A 131 4.85 3.41 14.57
C ILE A 131 5.97 2.87 13.68
N LYS A 132 7.09 2.40 14.27
CA LYS A 132 8.20 1.78 13.51
C LYS A 132 7.75 0.54 12.74
N ARG A 133 6.82 -0.25 13.27
CA ARG A 133 6.29 -1.46 12.60
C ARG A 133 5.36 -1.15 11.43
N VAL A 134 4.61 -0.05 11.53
CA VAL A 134 3.68 0.40 10.48
C VAL A 134 4.41 1.16 9.36
N LYS A 135 5.51 1.83 9.69
CA LYS A 135 6.28 2.68 8.76
C LYS A 135 6.63 1.98 7.42
N PRO A 136 7.12 0.73 7.37
CA PRO A 136 7.44 0.06 6.11
C PRO A 136 6.27 -0.04 5.13
N PHE A 137 5.04 -0.22 5.64
CA PHE A 137 3.84 -0.26 4.80
C PHE A 137 3.52 1.12 4.22
N LYS A 138 3.66 2.19 5.03
CA LYS A 138 3.47 3.57 4.56
C LYS A 138 4.50 3.92 3.49
N ASP A 139 5.77 3.63 3.76
CA ASP A 139 6.87 3.88 2.82
C ASP A 139 6.66 3.10 1.51
N ARG A 140 6.22 1.84 1.59
CA ARG A 140 5.95 1.03 0.40
C ARG A 140 4.77 1.57 -0.43
N ILE A 141 3.70 2.03 0.21
CA ILE A 141 2.58 2.68 -0.50
C ILE A 141 3.08 3.92 -1.24
N ILE A 142 3.85 4.79 -0.57
CA ILE A 142 4.42 6.00 -1.18
C ILE A 142 5.28 5.65 -2.41
N LEU A 143 6.15 4.64 -2.29
CA LEU A 143 6.99 4.20 -3.42
C LEU A 143 6.16 3.71 -4.61
N LEU A 144 5.09 2.94 -4.35
CA LEU A 144 4.20 2.45 -5.40
C LEU A 144 3.38 3.58 -6.05
N GLU A 145 2.97 4.59 -5.27
CA GLU A 145 2.31 5.79 -5.79
C GLU A 145 3.25 6.60 -6.68
N GLN A 146 4.50 6.77 -6.26
CA GLN A 146 5.54 7.41 -7.08
C GLN A 146 5.81 6.63 -8.37
N GLU A 147 5.92 5.30 -8.30
CA GLU A 147 6.11 4.46 -9.48
C GLU A 147 4.92 4.59 -10.45
N ARG A 148 3.69 4.61 -9.91
CA ARG A 148 2.48 4.87 -10.71
C ARG A 148 2.55 6.23 -11.38
N ASP A 149 2.95 7.26 -10.64
CA ASP A 149 2.94 8.65 -11.12
C ASP A 149 4.02 8.95 -12.16
N GLN A 150 5.11 8.17 -12.18
CA GLN A 150 6.12 8.20 -13.23
C GLN A 150 5.67 7.56 -14.56
N LEU A 151 4.55 6.82 -14.59
CA LEU A 151 4.07 6.22 -15.83
C LEU A 151 3.46 7.28 -16.74
N ILE A 152 4.00 7.37 -17.97
CA ILE A 152 3.59 8.34 -19.01
C ILE A 152 2.07 8.34 -19.24
N CYS A 153 1.43 7.16 -19.18
CA CYS A 153 -0.01 7.05 -19.41
C CYS A 153 -0.88 7.14 -18.14
N ASN A 154 -0.35 7.47 -16.96
CA ASN A 154 -1.12 7.54 -15.72
C ASN A 154 -2.25 8.60 -15.78
N ARG A 155 -2.00 9.72 -16.48
CA ARG A 155 -2.95 10.83 -16.67
C ARG A 155 -3.25 11.10 -18.14
N CYS A 156 -2.99 10.15 -19.03
CA CYS A 156 -3.21 10.33 -20.46
C CYS A 156 -4.68 10.19 -20.81
N GLU A 157 -5.25 11.20 -21.49
CA GLU A 157 -6.64 11.21 -21.96
C GLU A 157 -6.94 10.07 -22.95
N HIS A 158 -5.93 9.66 -23.72
CA HIS A 158 -6.04 8.56 -24.68
C HIS A 158 -5.81 7.17 -24.08
N PHE A 159 -5.70 7.05 -22.75
CA PHE A 159 -5.43 5.76 -22.10
C PHE A 159 -6.42 4.67 -22.52
N LEU A 160 -7.71 4.98 -22.56
CA LEU A 160 -8.74 4.00 -22.96
C LEU A 160 -8.65 3.61 -24.44
N THR A 161 -8.23 4.53 -25.31
CA THR A 161 -8.00 4.25 -26.73
C THR A 161 -6.82 3.31 -26.92
N CYS A 162 -5.69 3.57 -26.25
CA CYS A 162 -4.46 2.78 -26.38
C CYS A 162 -4.53 1.44 -25.62
N HIS A 163 -5.17 1.42 -24.45
CA HIS A 163 -5.07 0.36 -23.47
C HIS A 163 -6.41 -0.23 -22.99
N GLY A 164 -7.54 0.29 -23.47
CA GLY A 164 -8.87 -0.22 -23.15
C GLY A 164 -9.20 -1.56 -23.81
N ARG A 165 -10.35 -2.15 -23.43
CA ARG A 165 -10.80 -3.47 -23.92
C ARG A 165 -11.16 -3.48 -25.41
N HIS A 166 -11.60 -2.35 -25.97
CA HIS A 166 -12.09 -2.25 -27.35
C HIS A 166 -11.14 -1.46 -28.26
N ASN A 167 -9.83 -1.73 -28.18
CA ASN A 167 -8.80 -1.05 -28.98
C ASN A 167 -8.40 -1.80 -30.27
N LYS A 168 -9.15 -2.82 -30.70
CA LYS A 168 -8.77 -3.65 -31.85
C LYS A 168 -8.63 -2.83 -33.14
N SER A 169 -9.58 -1.93 -33.42
CA SER A 169 -9.53 -1.05 -34.58
C SER A 169 -8.34 -0.10 -34.53
N PHE A 170 -8.15 0.59 -33.41
CA PHE A 170 -7.01 1.48 -33.20
C PHE A 170 -5.66 0.75 -33.32
N ARG A 171 -5.52 -0.45 -32.76
CA ARG A 171 -4.31 -1.26 -32.90
C ARG A 171 -4.05 -1.71 -34.34
N SER A 172 -5.10 -2.00 -35.11
CA SER A 172 -4.94 -2.32 -36.53
C SER A 172 -4.36 -1.11 -37.25
N VAL A 173 -4.99 0.05 -37.12
CA VAL A 173 -4.54 1.29 -37.76
C VAL A 173 -3.11 1.65 -37.35
N LEU A 174 -2.76 1.51 -36.06
CA LEU A 174 -1.41 1.77 -35.57
C LEU A 174 -0.37 0.81 -36.19
N LYS A 175 -0.75 -0.47 -36.36
CA LYS A 175 0.09 -1.48 -36.99
C LYS A 175 0.27 -1.18 -38.48
N ASP A 176 -0.80 -0.83 -39.17
CA ASP A 176 -0.79 -0.49 -40.60
C ASP A 176 0.08 0.75 -40.83
N PHE A 177 -0.06 1.78 -39.98
CA PHE A 177 0.81 2.95 -39.99
C PHE A 177 2.29 2.57 -39.82
N SER A 178 2.62 1.71 -38.85
CA SER A 178 4.00 1.26 -38.64
C SER A 178 4.57 0.58 -39.90
N HIS A 179 3.79 -0.31 -40.52
CA HIS A 179 4.22 -0.99 -41.75
C HIS A 179 4.42 -0.03 -42.91
N LEU A 180 3.51 0.94 -43.10
CA LEU A 180 3.63 1.95 -44.14
C LEU A 180 4.85 2.85 -43.91
N TRP A 181 5.10 3.24 -42.67
CA TRP A 181 6.27 4.04 -42.28
C TRP A 181 7.58 3.30 -42.58
N ASP A 182 7.67 2.03 -42.19
CA ASP A 182 8.85 1.20 -42.45
C ASP A 182 9.09 1.01 -43.96
N ALA A 183 8.02 0.77 -44.73
CA ALA A 183 8.10 0.64 -46.18
C ALA A 183 8.57 1.94 -46.85
N ALA A 184 8.03 3.10 -46.43
CA ALA A 184 8.45 4.40 -46.94
C ALA A 184 9.92 4.70 -46.63
N ASN A 185 10.39 4.32 -45.43
CA ASN A 185 11.79 4.47 -45.05
C ASN A 185 12.70 3.57 -45.88
N ALA A 186 12.32 2.32 -46.10
CA ALA A 186 13.09 1.40 -46.93
C ALA A 186 13.21 1.89 -48.39
N ALA A 187 12.10 2.40 -48.96
CA ALA A 187 12.11 2.97 -50.30
C ALA A 187 13.01 4.21 -50.40
N ARG A 188 12.95 5.11 -49.41
CA ARG A 188 13.80 6.30 -49.32
C ARG A 188 15.28 5.93 -49.22
N GLU A 189 15.62 4.94 -48.42
CA GLU A 189 17.00 4.48 -48.27
C GLU A 189 17.52 3.86 -49.57
N LYS A 190 16.69 3.06 -50.25
CA LYS A 190 17.04 2.49 -51.56
C LYS A 190 17.27 3.57 -52.62
N LEU A 191 16.37 4.54 -52.73
CA LEU A 191 16.53 5.68 -53.66
C LEU A 191 17.80 6.47 -53.37
N ARG A 192 18.12 6.69 -52.09
CA ARG A 192 19.36 7.35 -51.69
C ARG A 192 20.59 6.55 -52.08
N ALA A 193 20.59 5.25 -51.84
CA ALA A 193 21.69 4.37 -52.21
C ALA A 193 21.90 4.34 -53.73
N ASP A 194 20.81 4.25 -54.50
CA ASP A 194 20.86 4.26 -55.96
C ASP A 194 21.34 5.61 -56.49
N PHE A 195 20.88 6.73 -55.93
CA PHE A 195 21.37 8.07 -56.27
C PHE A 195 22.88 8.21 -56.01
N ILE A 196 23.35 7.82 -54.82
CA ILE A 196 24.78 7.90 -54.46
C ILE A 196 25.61 7.03 -55.41
N ARG A 197 25.13 5.83 -55.75
CA ARG A 197 25.80 4.92 -56.69
C ARG A 197 25.97 5.57 -58.06
N HIS A 198 24.90 6.15 -58.62
CA HIS A 198 24.96 6.83 -59.92
C HIS A 198 25.84 8.07 -59.88
N LEU A 199 25.76 8.86 -58.80
CA LEU A 199 26.63 10.02 -58.63
C LEU A 199 28.11 9.63 -58.59
N ASN A 200 28.44 8.53 -57.90
CA ASN A 200 29.82 8.02 -57.85
C ASN A 200 30.29 7.50 -59.22
N PHE A 201 29.40 6.85 -59.99
CA PHE A 201 29.70 6.47 -61.37
C PHE A 201 30.00 7.70 -62.24
N LEU A 202 29.13 8.72 -62.22
CA LEU A 202 29.34 9.95 -62.98
C LEU A 202 30.62 10.70 -62.58
N ARG A 203 31.00 10.65 -61.31
CA ARG A 203 32.28 11.18 -60.84
C ARG A 203 33.47 10.38 -61.39
N ALA A 204 33.40 9.06 -61.34
CA ALA A 204 34.48 8.19 -61.84
C ALA A 204 34.72 8.36 -63.35
N GLU A 205 33.66 8.57 -64.12
CA GLU A 205 33.71 8.81 -65.57
C GLU A 205 34.04 10.27 -65.95
N GLY A 206 34.18 11.17 -64.97
CA GLY A 206 34.57 12.58 -65.21
C GLY A 206 33.42 13.52 -65.63
N TYR A 207 32.17 13.07 -65.61
CA TYR A 207 30.99 13.92 -65.87
C TYR A 207 30.67 14.87 -64.70
N VAL A 208 31.10 14.53 -63.48
CA VAL A 208 30.86 15.31 -62.27
C VAL A 208 32.17 15.54 -61.53
N LYS A 209 32.44 16.78 -61.12
CA LYS A 209 33.61 17.17 -60.31
C LYS A 209 33.45 16.69 -58.85
N ASP A 210 34.56 16.65 -58.11
CA ASP A 210 34.57 16.25 -56.69
C ASP A 210 33.64 17.11 -55.81
N ASN A 211 33.52 18.40 -56.15
CA ASN A 211 32.62 19.33 -55.47
C ASN A 211 31.13 19.13 -55.83
N GLY A 212 30.80 18.15 -56.67
CA GLY A 212 29.43 17.83 -57.09
C GLY A 212 28.91 18.67 -58.26
N ALA A 213 29.71 19.56 -58.84
CA ALA A 213 29.31 20.34 -60.02
C ALA A 213 29.54 19.55 -61.32
N LEU A 214 28.68 19.75 -62.32
CA LEU A 214 28.85 19.13 -63.65
C LEU A 214 30.08 19.68 -64.38
N THR A 215 30.79 18.82 -65.10
CA THR A 215 31.80 19.22 -66.10
C THR A 215 31.11 19.67 -67.40
N ASP A 216 31.89 20.11 -68.40
CA ASP A 216 31.31 20.50 -69.70
C ASP A 216 30.70 19.29 -70.42
N ASP A 217 31.37 18.14 -70.38
CA ASP A 217 30.83 16.87 -70.89
C ASP A 217 29.57 16.44 -70.13
N GLY A 218 29.54 16.64 -68.80
CA GLY A 218 28.37 16.34 -67.98
C GLY A 218 27.20 17.32 -68.17
N ARG A 219 27.44 18.51 -68.74
CA ARG A 219 26.38 19.44 -69.15
C ARG A 219 25.84 19.13 -70.54
N TRP A 220 26.67 18.54 -71.40
CA TRP A 220 26.29 18.20 -72.77
C TRP A 220 25.42 16.93 -72.82
N ALA A 221 25.71 15.94 -71.97
CA ALA A 221 24.91 14.72 -71.80
C ALA A 221 23.57 14.97 -71.08
#